data_AF-A0A9E2PY95-F1
#
_entry.id   AF-A0A9E2PY95-F1
#
_cell.length_a   1.000
_cell.length_b   1.000
_cell.length_c   1.000
_cell.angle_alpha   90.00
_cell.angle_beta   90.00
_cell.angle_gamma   90.00
#
_symmetry.space_group_name_H-M   'P 1'
#
loop_
_entity.id
_entity.type
_entity.pdbx_description
1 polymer ?
#
loop_
_entity_poly.entity_id
_entity_poly.type
_entity_poly.pdbx_seq_one_letter_code
_entity_poly.pdbx_strand_id
1 'polypeptide(L)'
;MPEIEGIKGKELVWVDKNLERLPIFYFGKHAERMMLELVKKRRLIQTKQKTPEGERFFILNPSASYGLLQGFDQDVYVGVIKIFNDWTKKLGYCPNKLEVPIKELCSTMKISKNGRSFKDITLSLEKFDSTGFAAGNTILVRTKNRTDEYFNKKSYSLFKVDFKRKKSIYIDKNTGEKKTIIKKYTAIITLDDWLRNNIENGFTTDIDSDFYFNEIRGGRTRCLYKMLNFIRYSSPVFISYKKLIENLSITSKELFHIKEDIKRAAEPLIKKGFLTKIEFNKSDVGFYFKRIKKGKTGKLPKSAEELAIERSLALEMLEALGDVKSERFYFKVAQLVPKEIIYKCLSLVREVAETTQVKKSRGAVFVDILKRECQQRGIKFFSNSKRKNELLSPIVDNFLQ
;
A
#
# COMPACT_ATOMS: atom_id res chain seq x y z
N MET A 1 9.43 36.67 -13.16
CA MET A 1 8.82 35.49 -12.51
C MET A 1 8.63 34.45 -13.58
N PRO A 2 9.37 33.32 -13.59
CA PRO A 2 9.15 32.30 -14.61
C PRO A 2 7.91 31.48 -14.25
N GLU A 3 7.08 31.29 -15.26
CA GLU A 3 5.80 30.58 -15.21
C GLU A 3 5.99 29.14 -14.72
N ILE A 4 5.14 28.75 -13.78
CA ILE A 4 5.06 27.38 -13.27
C ILE A 4 4.35 26.56 -14.35
N GLU A 5 5.11 25.83 -15.15
CA GLU A 5 4.56 24.75 -15.97
C GLU A 5 3.76 23.80 -15.07
N GLY A 6 2.44 23.78 -15.30
CA GLY A 6 1.52 22.87 -14.64
C GLY A 6 1.93 21.43 -14.88
N ILE A 7 2.43 20.78 -13.83
CA ILE A 7 2.74 19.36 -13.83
C ILE A 7 1.43 18.62 -14.14
N LYS A 8 1.33 17.99 -15.32
CA LYS A 8 0.33 16.94 -15.60
C LYS A 8 0.27 16.02 -14.38
N GLY A 9 -0.87 16.01 -13.70
CA GLY A 9 -1.03 15.33 -12.42
C GLY A 9 -0.59 13.88 -12.52
N LYS A 10 0.41 13.49 -11.74
CA LYS A 10 0.92 12.12 -11.72
C LYS A 10 -0.19 11.17 -11.33
N GLU A 11 -0.39 10.11 -12.11
CA GLU A 11 -1.36 9.08 -11.77
C GLU A 11 -0.79 8.19 -10.65
N LEU A 12 -1.38 8.29 -9.45
CA LEU A 12 -0.94 7.55 -8.28
C LEU A 12 -1.86 6.37 -7.97
N VAL A 13 -1.24 5.23 -7.71
CA VAL A 13 -1.86 4.00 -7.19
C VAL A 13 -1.45 3.84 -5.73
N TRP A 14 -2.42 3.67 -4.85
CA TRP A 14 -2.19 3.39 -3.44
C TRP A 14 -2.16 1.88 -3.21
N VAL A 15 -0.98 1.34 -2.91
CA VAL A 15 -0.80 -0.09 -2.59
C VAL A 15 -0.55 -0.28 -1.10
N ASP A 16 -1.03 -1.39 -0.55
CA ASP A 16 -0.88 -1.72 0.87
C ASP A 16 0.60 -1.87 1.29
N LYS A 17 0.95 -1.30 2.46
CA LYS A 17 2.34 -1.30 2.96
C LYS A 17 2.83 -2.65 3.43
N ASN A 18 1.96 -3.57 3.85
CA ASN A 18 2.36 -4.91 4.25
C ASN A 18 2.97 -5.65 3.06
N LEU A 19 2.41 -5.47 1.86
CA LEU A 19 2.92 -6.16 0.66
C LEU A 19 4.27 -5.67 0.16
N GLU A 20 4.71 -4.48 0.59
CA GLU A 20 6.07 -3.99 0.35
C GLU A 20 7.07 -4.50 1.40
N ARG A 21 6.58 -5.09 2.49
CA ARG A 21 7.40 -5.57 3.61
C ARG A 21 7.48 -7.10 3.66
N LEU A 22 6.50 -7.78 3.10
CA LEU A 22 6.37 -9.23 3.15
C LEU A 22 6.91 -9.88 1.87
N PRO A 23 7.63 -11.01 1.97
CA PRO A 23 8.19 -11.72 0.83
C PRO A 23 7.09 -12.54 0.13
N ILE A 24 6.23 -11.84 -0.61
CA ILE A 24 5.07 -12.44 -1.28
C ILE A 24 5.38 -12.77 -2.75
N PHE A 25 6.24 -11.98 -3.39
CA PHE A 25 6.61 -12.12 -4.79
C PHE A 25 8.04 -12.66 -4.94
N TYR A 26 8.21 -13.68 -5.78
CA TYR A 26 9.48 -14.36 -6.03
C TYR A 26 9.86 -14.26 -7.51
N PHE A 27 11.15 -14.18 -7.83
CA PHE A 27 11.58 -13.94 -9.22
C PHE A 27 12.56 -14.99 -9.74
N GLY A 28 12.35 -15.42 -10.99
CA GLY A 28 13.28 -16.27 -11.76
C GLY A 28 13.62 -17.60 -11.09
N LYS A 29 14.87 -18.05 -11.27
CA LYS A 29 15.37 -19.34 -10.72
C LYS A 29 15.25 -19.48 -9.21
N HIS A 30 15.16 -18.36 -8.48
CA HIS A 30 14.92 -18.40 -7.03
C HIS A 30 13.50 -18.91 -6.74
N ALA A 31 12.48 -18.45 -7.48
CA ALA A 31 11.11 -18.94 -7.33
C ALA A 31 11.02 -20.46 -7.60
N GLU A 32 11.71 -20.93 -8.63
CA GLU A 32 11.81 -22.37 -8.96
C GLU A 32 12.48 -23.17 -7.84
N ARG A 33 13.62 -22.67 -7.31
CA ARG A 33 14.31 -23.31 -6.18
C ARG A 33 13.43 -23.36 -4.94
N MET A 34 12.77 -22.25 -4.61
CA MET A 34 11.84 -22.19 -3.47
C MET A 34 10.71 -23.20 -3.64
N MET A 35 10.07 -23.26 -4.81
CA MET A 35 9.04 -24.27 -5.09
C MET A 35 9.55 -25.71 -4.93
N LEU A 36 10.75 -26.01 -5.43
CA LEU A 36 11.36 -27.33 -5.26
C LEU A 36 11.61 -27.66 -3.78
N GLU A 37 12.06 -26.69 -2.99
CA GLU A 37 12.25 -26.89 -1.54
C GLU A 37 10.93 -27.13 -0.81
N LEU A 38 9.87 -26.40 -1.17
CA LEU A 38 8.54 -26.59 -0.58
C LEU A 38 7.98 -27.99 -0.87
N VAL A 39 8.07 -28.43 -2.12
CA VAL A 39 7.57 -29.75 -2.53
C VAL A 39 8.40 -30.88 -1.93
N LYS A 40 9.74 -30.80 -2.02
CA LYS A 40 10.63 -31.89 -1.57
C LYS A 40 10.72 -31.99 -0.05
N LYS A 41 10.76 -30.86 0.66
CA LYS A 41 10.99 -30.84 2.11
C LYS A 41 9.70 -30.69 2.92
N ARG A 42 8.53 -30.61 2.27
CA ARG A 42 7.23 -30.28 2.88
C ARG A 42 7.31 -29.06 3.82
N ARG A 43 8.21 -28.12 3.49
CA ARG A 43 8.42 -26.91 4.28
C ARG A 43 7.36 -25.89 3.91
N LEU A 44 7.00 -25.04 4.87
CA LEU A 44 6.22 -23.83 4.62
C LEU A 44 7.19 -22.66 4.43
N ILE A 45 6.80 -21.67 3.60
CA ILE A 45 7.54 -20.41 3.58
C ILE A 45 7.17 -19.67 4.85
N GLN A 46 8.08 -19.65 5.82
CA GLN A 46 7.90 -18.97 7.10
C GLN A 46 8.92 -17.85 7.24
N THR A 47 8.43 -16.64 7.39
CA THR A 47 9.26 -15.45 7.64
C THR A 47 9.07 -14.99 9.08
N LYS A 48 10.16 -14.90 9.82
CA LYS A 48 10.19 -14.28 11.15
C LYS A 48 10.20 -12.76 11.02
N GLN A 49 9.35 -12.10 11.78
CA GLN A 49 9.36 -10.66 11.96
C GLN A 49 9.53 -10.33 13.43
N LYS A 50 10.54 -9.53 13.75
CA LYS A 50 10.72 -8.96 15.08
C LYS A 50 9.76 -7.77 15.24
N THR A 51 8.83 -7.89 16.17
CA THR A 51 7.90 -6.82 16.53
C THR A 51 8.23 -6.29 17.94
N PRO A 52 7.75 -5.10 18.33
CA PRO A 52 7.90 -4.62 19.71
C PRO A 52 7.34 -5.59 20.76
N GLU A 53 6.37 -6.43 20.37
CA GLU A 53 5.67 -7.41 21.20
C GLU A 53 6.27 -8.82 21.08
N GLY A 54 7.44 -8.97 20.44
CA GLY A 54 8.14 -10.25 20.29
C GLY A 54 8.30 -10.73 18.84
N GLU A 55 8.83 -11.94 18.68
CA GLU A 55 8.95 -12.59 17.35
C GLU A 55 7.58 -13.07 16.87
N ARG A 56 7.28 -12.78 15.60
CA ARG A 56 6.05 -13.23 14.93
C ARG A 56 6.36 -13.90 13.61
N PHE A 57 5.42 -14.70 13.15
CA PHE A 57 5.58 -15.50 11.94
C PHE A 57 4.57 -15.13 10.88
N PHE A 58 5.09 -14.89 9.68
CA PHE A 58 4.31 -14.82 8.45
C PHE A 58 4.53 -16.12 7.68
N ILE A 59 3.45 -16.82 7.37
CA ILE A 59 3.48 -18.06 6.60
C ILE A 59 2.78 -17.80 5.26
N LEU A 60 3.50 -18.06 4.17
CA LEU A 60 2.96 -18.03 2.82
C LEU A 60 2.64 -19.47 2.38
N ASN A 61 1.38 -19.70 2.05
CA ASN A 61 0.88 -20.95 1.48
C ASN A 61 0.66 -20.75 -0.02
N PRO A 62 1.64 -21.12 -0.87
CA PRO A 62 1.48 -20.99 -2.31
C PRO A 62 0.40 -21.92 -2.83
N SER A 63 -0.08 -21.59 -4.03
CA SER A 63 -1.02 -22.45 -4.74
C SER A 63 -0.38 -23.80 -5.06
N ALA A 64 -1.03 -24.90 -4.69
CA ALA A 64 -0.59 -26.24 -5.08
C ALA A 64 -0.62 -26.41 -6.61
N SER A 65 -1.62 -25.81 -7.28
CA SER A 65 -1.81 -25.90 -8.72
C SER A 65 -0.93 -24.92 -9.50
N TYR A 66 -0.68 -23.72 -8.96
CA TYR A 66 -0.06 -22.63 -9.72
C TYR A 66 1.29 -22.13 -9.17
N GLY A 67 1.71 -22.62 -8.01
CA GLY A 67 2.97 -22.28 -7.35
C GLY A 67 3.00 -20.88 -6.71
N LEU A 68 4.20 -20.32 -6.62
CA LEU A 68 4.45 -18.99 -6.03
C LEU A 68 3.98 -17.85 -6.95
N LEU A 69 3.61 -16.74 -6.32
CA LEU A 69 3.40 -15.46 -7.00
C LEU A 69 4.75 -14.90 -7.47
N GLN A 70 4.79 -14.46 -8.73
CA GLN A 70 5.98 -13.98 -9.41
C GLN A 70 5.86 -12.52 -9.87
N GLY A 71 6.84 -12.04 -10.64
CA GLY A 71 6.88 -10.66 -11.10
C GLY A 71 5.69 -10.22 -11.95
N PHE A 72 5.18 -11.09 -12.83
CA PHE A 72 3.96 -10.76 -13.57
C PHE A 72 2.73 -10.69 -12.66
N ASP A 73 2.67 -11.56 -11.64
CA ASP A 73 1.60 -11.53 -10.64
C ASP A 73 1.62 -10.22 -9.84
N GLN A 74 2.81 -9.71 -9.51
CA GLN A 74 2.98 -8.39 -8.90
C GLN A 74 2.39 -7.27 -9.78
N ASP A 75 2.60 -7.32 -11.09
CA ASP A 75 2.05 -6.34 -12.03
C ASP A 75 0.51 -6.42 -12.09
N VAL A 76 -0.04 -7.63 -12.09
CA VAL A 76 -1.49 -7.86 -12.02
C VAL A 76 -2.06 -7.31 -10.73
N TYR A 77 -1.42 -7.54 -9.58
CA TYR A 77 -1.82 -6.95 -8.31
C TYR A 77 -1.88 -5.41 -8.37
N VAL A 78 -0.81 -4.76 -8.85
CA VAL A 78 -0.79 -3.29 -9.00
C VAL A 78 -1.91 -2.82 -9.93
N GLY A 79 -2.17 -3.55 -11.03
CA GLY A 79 -3.25 -3.26 -11.97
C GLY A 79 -4.65 -3.38 -11.34
N VAL A 80 -4.89 -4.44 -10.57
CA VAL A 80 -6.15 -4.63 -9.83
C VAL A 80 -6.35 -3.50 -8.83
N ILE A 81 -5.36 -3.22 -7.99
CA ILE A 81 -5.44 -2.16 -6.98
C ILE A 81 -5.60 -0.78 -7.60
N LYS A 82 -5.01 -0.53 -8.78
CA LYS A 82 -5.28 0.71 -9.52
C LYS A 82 -6.76 0.86 -9.85
N ILE A 83 -7.41 -0.19 -10.37
CA ILE A 83 -8.85 -0.15 -10.70
C ILE A 83 -9.68 0.10 -9.44
N PHE A 84 -9.40 -0.62 -8.35
CA PHE A 84 -10.08 -0.38 -7.07
C PHE A 84 -9.88 1.07 -6.61
N ASN A 85 -8.66 1.60 -6.62
CA ASN A 85 -8.39 2.98 -6.24
C ASN A 85 -9.14 4.01 -7.09
N ASP A 86 -9.26 3.77 -8.40
CA ASP A 86 -10.00 4.65 -9.31
C ASP A 86 -11.51 4.64 -8.99
N TRP A 87 -12.05 3.48 -8.60
CA TRP A 87 -13.42 3.39 -8.06
C TRP A 87 -13.55 4.03 -6.69
N THR A 88 -12.58 3.84 -5.79
CA THR A 88 -12.57 4.44 -4.46
C THR A 88 -12.59 5.97 -4.55
N LYS A 89 -11.84 6.56 -5.47
CA LYS A 89 -11.87 8.02 -5.73
C LYS A 89 -13.25 8.50 -6.21
N LYS A 90 -13.98 7.67 -6.96
CA LYS A 90 -15.31 8.01 -7.48
C LYS A 90 -16.42 7.83 -6.43
N LEU A 91 -16.32 6.78 -5.62
CA LEU A 91 -17.36 6.39 -4.66
C LEU A 91 -17.17 6.99 -3.26
N GLY A 92 -15.94 7.44 -2.93
CA GLY A 92 -15.58 7.88 -1.58
C GLY A 92 -15.26 6.75 -0.61
N TYR A 93 -15.48 5.49 -0.98
CA TYR A 93 -15.16 4.29 -0.18
C TYR A 93 -14.61 3.18 -1.08
N CYS A 94 -13.90 2.20 -0.50
CA CYS A 94 -13.29 1.12 -1.28
C CYS A 94 -14.32 0.00 -1.46
N PRO A 95 -14.80 -0.27 -2.69
CA PRO A 95 -15.75 -1.35 -2.90
C PRO A 95 -15.13 -2.68 -2.50
N ASN A 96 -15.90 -3.55 -1.87
CA ASN A 96 -15.44 -4.90 -1.55
C ASN A 96 -15.25 -5.73 -2.84
N LYS A 97 -16.17 -5.58 -3.79
CA LYS A 97 -16.27 -6.42 -4.98
C LYS A 97 -16.43 -5.59 -6.23
N LEU A 98 -15.74 -5.95 -7.31
CA LEU A 98 -15.84 -5.29 -8.62
C LEU A 98 -15.89 -6.31 -9.76
N GLU A 99 -16.72 -6.02 -10.77
CA GLU A 99 -16.69 -6.70 -12.06
C GLU A 99 -15.71 -6.00 -13.00
N VAL A 100 -14.58 -6.63 -13.28
CA VAL A 100 -13.49 -6.07 -14.08
C VAL A 100 -13.32 -6.84 -15.39
N PRO A 101 -13.62 -6.25 -16.55
CA PRO A 101 -13.28 -6.83 -17.85
C PRO A 101 -11.77 -7.08 -17.96
N ILE A 102 -11.34 -8.26 -18.43
CA ILE A 102 -9.90 -8.57 -18.58
C ILE A 102 -9.20 -7.57 -19.51
N LYS A 103 -9.91 -7.08 -20.53
CA LYS A 103 -9.42 -6.01 -21.44
C LYS A 103 -9.11 -4.69 -20.72
N GLU A 104 -9.78 -4.42 -19.61
CA GLU A 104 -9.54 -3.24 -18.78
C GLU A 104 -8.24 -3.42 -18.01
N LEU A 105 -8.01 -4.58 -17.38
CA LEU A 105 -6.73 -4.91 -16.75
C LEU A 105 -5.56 -4.80 -17.74
N CYS A 106 -5.70 -5.29 -18.96
CA CYS A 106 -4.67 -5.10 -20.00
C CYS A 106 -4.39 -3.61 -20.25
N SER A 107 -5.43 -2.78 -20.32
CA SER A 107 -5.29 -1.34 -20.56
C SER A 107 -4.62 -0.65 -19.37
N THR A 108 -5.00 -1.01 -18.15
CA THR A 108 -4.44 -0.49 -16.89
C THR A 108 -2.96 -0.85 -16.77
N MET A 109 -2.59 -2.08 -17.10
CA MET A 109 -1.20 -2.58 -17.07
C MET A 109 -0.38 -2.20 -18.30
N LYS A 110 -1.00 -1.55 -19.29
CA LYS A 110 -0.36 -1.10 -20.55
C LYS A 110 0.24 -2.26 -21.35
N ILE A 111 -0.47 -3.40 -21.39
CA ILE A 111 -0.10 -4.58 -22.18
C ILE A 111 -1.08 -4.82 -23.34
N SER A 112 -0.64 -5.61 -24.32
CA SER A 112 -1.44 -5.95 -25.50
C SER A 112 -2.75 -6.65 -25.14
N LYS A 113 -3.84 -6.31 -25.85
CA LYS A 113 -5.16 -6.94 -25.68
C LYS A 113 -5.28 -8.16 -26.59
N ASN A 114 -4.55 -9.23 -26.28
CA ASN A 114 -4.59 -10.47 -27.05
C ASN A 114 -4.85 -11.69 -26.15
N GLY A 115 -5.12 -12.83 -26.78
CA GLY A 115 -5.47 -14.07 -26.07
C GLY A 115 -4.39 -14.54 -25.09
N ARG A 116 -3.11 -14.31 -25.40
CA ARG A 116 -2.00 -14.63 -24.49
C ARG A 116 -2.05 -13.78 -23.23
N SER A 117 -2.13 -12.45 -23.37
CA SER A 117 -2.25 -11.55 -22.21
C SER A 117 -3.50 -11.83 -21.38
N PHE A 118 -4.61 -12.21 -22.02
CA PHE A 118 -5.83 -12.60 -21.29
C PHE A 118 -5.63 -13.89 -20.48
N LYS A 119 -4.96 -14.89 -21.07
CA LYS A 119 -4.62 -16.14 -20.39
C LYS A 119 -3.66 -15.90 -19.23
N ASP A 120 -2.63 -15.09 -19.44
CA ASP A 120 -1.62 -14.78 -18.42
C ASP A 120 -2.26 -14.04 -17.22
N ILE A 121 -3.13 -13.03 -17.47
CA ILE A 121 -3.88 -12.35 -16.40
C ILE A 121 -4.81 -13.32 -15.67
N THR A 122 -5.54 -14.16 -16.42
CA THR A 122 -6.47 -15.13 -15.82
C THR A 122 -5.74 -16.07 -14.88
N LEU A 123 -4.64 -16.66 -15.36
CA LEU A 123 -3.80 -17.55 -14.56
C LEU A 123 -3.30 -16.83 -13.31
N SER A 124 -2.83 -15.59 -13.44
CA SER A 124 -2.36 -14.78 -12.32
C SER A 124 -3.44 -14.56 -11.25
N LEU A 125 -4.66 -14.20 -11.68
CA LEU A 125 -5.80 -14.02 -10.79
C LEU A 125 -6.19 -15.32 -10.08
N GLU A 126 -6.14 -16.46 -10.76
CA GLU A 126 -6.35 -17.79 -10.16
C GLU A 126 -5.24 -18.14 -9.13
N LYS A 127 -4.00 -17.72 -9.38
CA LYS A 127 -2.92 -17.87 -8.39
C LYS A 127 -3.20 -17.07 -7.13
N PHE A 128 -3.65 -15.83 -7.27
CA PHE A 128 -3.99 -14.98 -6.12
C PHE A 128 -5.14 -15.58 -5.30
N ASP A 129 -6.18 -16.07 -5.97
CA ASP A 129 -7.34 -16.69 -5.31
C ASP A 129 -6.97 -17.92 -4.48
N SER A 130 -6.01 -18.70 -4.99
CA SER A 130 -5.51 -19.94 -4.38
C SER A 130 -4.29 -19.77 -3.47
N THR A 131 -3.73 -18.55 -3.37
CA THR A 131 -2.63 -18.25 -2.45
C THR A 131 -3.19 -17.78 -1.12
N GLY A 132 -2.85 -18.51 -0.06
CA GLY A 132 -3.22 -18.16 1.31
C GLY A 132 -2.04 -17.63 2.11
N PHE A 133 -2.33 -16.83 3.12
CA PHE A 133 -1.38 -16.43 4.14
C PHE A 133 -1.88 -16.92 5.49
N ALA A 134 -1.01 -17.50 6.31
CA ALA A 134 -1.29 -17.67 7.74
C ALA A 134 -0.38 -16.70 8.48
N ALA A 135 -0.98 -15.77 9.21
CA ALA A 135 -0.25 -14.71 9.87
C ALA A 135 -0.71 -14.64 11.33
N GLY A 136 0.12 -15.16 12.23
CA GLY A 136 -0.05 -14.98 13.66
C GLY A 136 0.22 -13.53 14.02
N ASN A 137 -0.76 -12.64 13.77
CA ASN A 137 -0.69 -11.20 14.03
C ASN A 137 0.50 -10.50 13.34
N THR A 138 0.78 -10.77 12.06
CA THR A 138 1.85 -10.08 11.30
C THR A 138 1.34 -9.03 10.32
N ILE A 139 0.04 -9.05 9.99
CA ILE A 139 -0.57 -8.03 9.13
C ILE A 139 -0.94 -6.82 10.00
N LEU A 140 -0.38 -5.66 9.65
CA LEU A 140 -0.79 -4.40 10.25
C LEU A 140 -2.00 -3.86 9.51
N VAL A 141 -2.99 -3.46 10.30
CA VAL A 141 -4.20 -2.80 9.82
C VAL A 141 -4.32 -1.45 10.49
N ARG A 142 -4.70 -0.42 9.73
CA ARG A 142 -4.94 0.91 10.27
C ARG A 142 -6.42 1.08 10.59
N THR A 143 -6.73 1.41 11.84
CA THR A 143 -8.10 1.74 12.24
C THR A 143 -8.53 3.11 11.71
N LYS A 144 -9.83 3.39 11.76
CA LYS A 144 -10.38 4.72 11.46
C LYS A 144 -9.75 5.84 12.31
N ASN A 145 -9.40 5.52 13.55
CA ASN A 145 -8.72 6.43 14.48
C ASN A 145 -7.21 6.56 14.22
N ARG A 146 -6.72 5.98 13.12
CA ARG A 146 -5.33 6.05 12.67
C ARG A 146 -4.33 5.42 13.63
N THR A 147 -4.80 4.46 14.42
CA THR A 147 -3.93 3.55 15.16
C THR A 147 -3.60 2.37 14.26
N ASP A 148 -2.33 2.00 14.22
CA ASP A 148 -1.89 0.78 13.55
C ASP A 148 -2.00 -0.35 14.57
N GLU A 149 -2.78 -1.37 14.26
CA GLU A 149 -2.98 -2.56 15.09
C GLU A 149 -2.73 -3.83 14.28
N TYR A 150 -2.52 -4.94 14.96
CA TYR A 150 -2.36 -6.21 14.29
C TYR A 150 -3.70 -6.87 14.05
N PHE A 151 -3.95 -7.22 12.81
CA PHE A 151 -5.16 -7.91 12.42
C PHE A 151 -5.03 -9.39 12.80
N ASN A 152 -6.05 -9.92 13.48
CA ASN A 152 -6.04 -11.28 14.02
C ASN A 152 -7.08 -12.15 13.30
N LYS A 153 -6.60 -12.92 12.31
CA LYS A 153 -7.34 -13.95 11.58
C LYS A 153 -6.42 -15.14 11.37
N LYS A 154 -6.97 -16.35 11.38
CA LYS A 154 -6.17 -17.58 11.19
C LYS A 154 -5.54 -17.64 9.80
N SER A 155 -6.26 -17.16 8.79
CA SER A 155 -5.79 -17.12 7.41
C SER A 155 -6.30 -15.89 6.67
N TYR A 156 -5.50 -15.44 5.71
CA TYR A 156 -5.76 -14.26 4.89
C TYR A 156 -5.60 -14.62 3.42
N SER A 157 -6.23 -13.83 2.56
CA SER A 157 -6.01 -13.80 1.12
C SER A 157 -5.82 -12.34 0.69
N LEU A 158 -5.38 -12.10 -0.55
CA LEU A 158 -5.38 -10.74 -1.10
C LEU A 158 -6.76 -10.43 -1.68
N PHE A 159 -7.22 -11.30 -2.56
CA PHE A 159 -8.54 -11.23 -3.14
C PHE A 159 -9.01 -12.58 -3.65
N LYS A 160 -10.33 -12.73 -3.73
CA LYS A 160 -11.04 -13.85 -4.34
C LYS A 160 -11.50 -13.51 -5.74
N VAL A 161 -11.53 -14.49 -6.63
CA VAL A 161 -11.85 -14.26 -8.05
C VAL A 161 -12.83 -15.27 -8.60
N ASP A 162 -13.93 -14.77 -9.18
CA ASP A 162 -14.81 -15.54 -10.05
C ASP A 162 -14.69 -15.06 -11.51
N PHE A 163 -15.09 -15.90 -12.47
CA PHE A 163 -15.01 -15.57 -13.89
C PHE A 163 -16.36 -15.67 -14.59
N LYS A 164 -16.71 -14.63 -15.35
CA LYS A 164 -17.91 -14.59 -16.19
C LYS A 164 -17.53 -14.44 -17.66
N ARG A 165 -17.99 -15.38 -18.49
CA ARG A 165 -17.77 -15.38 -19.94
C ARG A 165 -19.10 -15.22 -20.68
N LYS A 166 -19.25 -14.15 -21.46
CA LYS A 166 -20.38 -13.99 -22.39
C LYS A 166 -19.93 -14.45 -23.79
N LYS A 167 -20.47 -15.56 -24.24
CA LYS A 167 -20.22 -16.14 -25.57
C LYS A 167 -21.21 -15.55 -26.59
N SER A 168 -20.79 -15.44 -27.85
CA SER A 168 -21.70 -15.27 -28.98
C SER A 168 -21.31 -16.20 -30.11
N ILE A 169 -22.32 -16.70 -30.80
CA ILE A 169 -22.15 -17.57 -31.97
C ILE A 169 -22.23 -16.68 -33.20
N TYR A 170 -21.30 -16.85 -34.14
CA TYR A 170 -21.43 -16.33 -35.49
C TYR A 170 -21.21 -17.46 -36.49
N ILE A 171 -21.78 -17.32 -37.67
CA ILE A 171 -21.59 -18.26 -38.76
C ILE A 171 -20.48 -17.69 -39.64
N ASP A 172 -19.40 -18.44 -39.81
CA ASP A 172 -18.33 -18.07 -40.73
C ASP A 172 -18.89 -18.06 -42.14
N LYS A 173 -18.81 -16.92 -42.84
CA LYS A 173 -19.38 -16.76 -44.18
C LYS A 173 -18.67 -17.62 -45.22
N ASN A 174 -17.42 -18.02 -44.97
CA ASN A 174 -16.60 -18.76 -45.92
C ASN A 174 -16.71 -20.28 -45.71
N THR A 175 -16.92 -20.73 -44.47
CA THR A 175 -16.99 -22.17 -44.15
C THR A 175 -18.39 -22.65 -43.75
N GLY A 176 -19.34 -21.75 -43.50
CA GLY A 176 -20.67 -22.10 -42.97
C GLY A 176 -20.66 -22.60 -41.52
N GLU A 177 -19.49 -22.68 -40.90
CA GLU A 177 -19.33 -23.23 -39.55
C GLU A 177 -19.80 -22.25 -38.48
N LYS A 178 -20.51 -22.76 -37.48
CA LYS A 178 -20.82 -22.03 -36.26
C LYS A 178 -19.56 -21.88 -35.42
N LYS A 179 -18.99 -20.68 -35.40
CA LYS A 179 -17.87 -20.33 -34.53
C LYS A 179 -18.36 -19.59 -33.29
N THR A 180 -17.88 -20.01 -32.12
CA THR A 180 -18.16 -19.34 -30.85
C THR A 180 -17.03 -18.39 -30.51
N ILE A 181 -17.33 -17.10 -30.33
CA ILE A 181 -16.40 -16.10 -29.83
C ILE A 181 -16.78 -15.65 -28.42
N ILE A 182 -15.77 -15.38 -27.60
CA ILE A 182 -15.97 -14.78 -26.29
C ILE A 182 -16.09 -13.26 -26.49
N LYS A 183 -17.31 -12.71 -26.41
CA LYS A 183 -17.57 -11.27 -26.55
C LYS A 183 -17.11 -10.47 -25.34
N LYS A 184 -17.31 -11.03 -24.14
CA LYS A 184 -16.92 -10.39 -22.88
C LYS A 184 -16.35 -11.42 -21.94
N TYR A 185 -15.14 -11.16 -21.45
CA TYR A 185 -14.52 -11.92 -20.39
C TYR A 185 -14.25 -10.99 -19.20
N THR A 186 -14.89 -11.28 -18.08
CA THR A 186 -14.88 -10.45 -16.87
C THR A 186 -14.44 -11.30 -15.69
N ALA A 187 -13.51 -10.76 -14.90
CA ALA A 187 -13.19 -11.24 -13.57
C ALA A 187 -14.04 -10.50 -12.55
N ILE A 188 -14.56 -11.20 -11.57
CA ILE A 188 -15.27 -10.63 -10.43
C ILE A 188 -14.33 -10.75 -9.24
N ILE A 189 -13.74 -9.64 -8.83
CA ILE A 189 -12.67 -9.61 -7.84
C ILE A 189 -13.24 -9.10 -6.52
N THR A 190 -13.00 -9.82 -5.43
CA THR A 190 -13.44 -9.47 -4.06
C THR A 190 -12.22 -9.31 -3.17
N LEU A 191 -11.96 -8.12 -2.62
CA LEU A 191 -10.81 -7.88 -1.73
C LEU A 191 -11.04 -8.49 -0.35
N ASP A 192 -9.99 -9.01 0.29
CA ASP A 192 -10.08 -9.39 1.71
C ASP A 192 -10.20 -8.13 2.59
N ASP A 193 -10.88 -8.25 3.73
CA ASP A 193 -11.31 -7.11 4.55
C ASP A 193 -10.14 -6.28 5.06
N TRP A 194 -9.03 -6.92 5.42
CA TRP A 194 -7.84 -6.24 5.93
C TRP A 194 -7.20 -5.33 4.89
N LEU A 195 -7.17 -5.78 3.62
CA LEU A 195 -6.60 -5.05 2.51
C LEU A 195 -7.50 -3.86 2.15
N ARG A 196 -8.82 -4.10 2.07
CA ARG A 196 -9.82 -3.05 1.87
C ARG A 196 -9.72 -1.98 2.96
N ASN A 197 -9.71 -2.39 4.23
CA ASN A 197 -9.61 -1.48 5.37
C ASN A 197 -8.32 -0.64 5.30
N ASN A 198 -7.20 -1.22 4.87
CA ASN A 198 -5.96 -0.48 4.73
C ASN A 198 -5.97 0.53 3.58
N ILE A 199 -6.62 0.20 2.47
CA ILE A 199 -6.84 1.15 1.38
C ILE A 199 -7.71 2.32 1.90
N GLU A 200 -8.81 2.02 2.60
CA GLU A 200 -9.74 3.01 3.16
C GLU A 200 -9.12 3.92 4.23
N ASN A 201 -8.28 3.36 5.09
CA ASN A 201 -7.68 4.12 6.19
C ASN A 201 -6.29 4.66 5.85
N GLY A 202 -5.84 4.51 4.61
CA GLY A 202 -4.58 5.10 4.16
C GLY A 202 -3.32 4.44 4.71
N PHE A 203 -3.39 3.14 5.00
CA PHE A 203 -2.22 2.30 5.27
C PHE A 203 -1.54 1.87 3.97
N THR A 204 -1.30 2.83 3.09
CA THR A 204 -0.84 2.60 1.72
C THR A 204 0.42 3.41 1.40
N THR A 205 1.15 2.98 0.38
CA THR A 205 2.18 3.78 -0.29
C THR A 205 1.74 4.08 -1.71
N ASP A 206 2.11 5.26 -2.20
CA ASP A 206 1.83 5.70 -3.55
C ASP A 206 2.84 5.14 -4.55
N ILE A 207 2.37 4.60 -5.67
CA ILE A 207 3.14 4.20 -6.86
C ILE A 207 2.71 5.09 -8.02
N ASP A 208 3.68 5.63 -8.77
CA ASP A 208 3.43 6.35 -10.03
C ASP A 208 3.15 5.29 -11.11
N SER A 209 1.87 5.09 -11.49
CA SER A 209 1.47 3.98 -12.38
C SER A 209 2.05 4.12 -13.77
N ASP A 210 2.11 5.34 -14.29
CA ASP A 210 2.67 5.61 -15.60
C ASP A 210 4.17 5.30 -15.60
N PHE A 211 4.90 5.74 -14.57
CA PHE A 211 6.31 5.35 -14.42
C PHE A 211 6.47 3.83 -14.31
N TYR A 212 5.65 3.17 -13.49
CA TYR A 212 5.74 1.74 -13.21
C TYR A 212 5.47 0.86 -14.44
N PHE A 213 4.40 1.15 -15.20
CA PHE A 213 3.99 0.34 -16.34
C PHE A 213 4.68 0.75 -17.66
N ASN A 214 4.87 2.05 -17.91
CA ASN A 214 5.40 2.54 -19.19
C ASN A 214 6.92 2.73 -19.18
N GLU A 215 7.48 3.30 -18.12
CA GLU A 215 8.88 3.77 -18.13
C GLU A 215 9.88 2.68 -17.72
N ILE A 216 9.47 1.72 -16.89
CA ILE A 216 10.34 0.67 -16.37
C ILE A 216 9.83 -0.73 -16.74
N ARG A 217 10.79 -1.61 -17.09
CA ARG A 217 10.53 -3.01 -17.43
C ARG A 217 11.40 -3.95 -16.60
N GLY A 218 10.92 -5.17 -16.41
CA GLY A 218 11.59 -6.23 -15.67
C GLY A 218 11.13 -6.33 -14.22
N GLY A 219 10.88 -7.56 -13.76
CA GLY A 219 10.34 -7.83 -12.42
C GLY A 219 11.26 -7.32 -11.29
N ARG A 220 12.59 -7.52 -11.42
CA ARG A 220 13.56 -7.03 -10.43
C ARG A 220 13.61 -5.50 -10.37
N THR A 221 13.59 -4.82 -11.51
CA THR A 221 13.56 -3.34 -11.60
C THR A 221 12.30 -2.78 -10.93
N ARG A 222 11.14 -3.38 -11.22
CA ARG A 222 9.85 -2.99 -10.62
C ARG A 222 9.82 -3.25 -9.12
N CYS A 223 10.30 -4.40 -8.68
CA CYS A 223 10.47 -4.73 -7.26
C CYS A 223 11.36 -3.70 -6.55
N LEU A 224 12.54 -3.42 -7.12
CA LEU A 224 13.48 -2.43 -6.58
C LEU A 224 12.83 -1.03 -6.51
N TYR A 225 12.14 -0.61 -7.57
CA TYR A 225 11.42 0.66 -7.58
C TYR A 225 10.40 0.75 -6.45
N LYS A 226 9.56 -0.28 -6.25
CA LYS A 226 8.54 -0.28 -5.19
C LYS A 226 9.18 -0.19 -3.81
N MET A 227 10.19 -1.02 -3.56
CA MET A 227 10.93 -1.02 -2.29
C MET A 227 11.57 0.34 -2.01
N LEU A 228 12.25 0.93 -3.01
CA LEU A 228 12.90 2.23 -2.87
C LEU A 228 11.89 3.36 -2.71
N ASN A 229 10.81 3.34 -3.49
CA ASN A 229 9.78 4.37 -3.41
C ASN A 229 9.02 4.34 -2.08
N PHE A 230 8.93 3.18 -1.42
CA PHE A 230 8.42 3.05 -0.05
C PHE A 230 9.29 3.76 0.99
N ILE A 231 10.62 3.82 0.81
CA ILE A 231 11.59 4.36 1.78
C ILE A 231 12.23 5.69 1.34
N ARG A 232 11.79 6.27 0.22
CA ARG A 232 12.33 7.50 -0.40
C ARG A 232 11.98 8.79 0.36
N TYR A 233 12.27 8.85 1.65
CA TYR A 233 12.11 10.04 2.49
C TYR A 233 13.44 10.74 2.80
N SER A 234 14.56 10.08 2.50
CA SER A 234 15.92 10.62 2.59
C SER A 234 16.70 10.25 1.33
N SER A 235 17.84 10.90 1.13
CA SER A 235 18.82 10.56 0.11
C SER A 235 20.21 10.86 0.66
N PRO A 236 21.14 9.89 0.70
CA PRO A 236 20.98 8.51 0.26
C PRO A 236 20.10 7.65 1.21
N VAL A 237 19.71 6.48 0.72
CA VAL A 237 19.23 5.36 1.55
C VAL A 237 20.14 4.17 1.36
N PHE A 238 20.63 3.60 2.46
CA PHE A 238 21.48 2.41 2.44
C PHE A 238 20.65 1.15 2.72
N ILE A 239 20.87 0.11 1.91
CA ILE A 239 20.21 -1.19 2.05
C ILE A 239 21.27 -2.29 2.00
N SER A 240 21.21 -3.21 2.96
CA SER A 240 22.15 -4.32 3.03
C SER A 240 22.04 -5.27 1.84
N TYR A 241 23.17 -5.88 1.46
CA TYR A 241 23.18 -6.89 0.39
C TYR A 241 22.22 -8.02 0.69
N LYS A 242 22.18 -8.51 1.95
CA LYS A 242 21.25 -9.56 2.38
C LYS A 242 19.80 -9.23 1.99
N LYS A 243 19.34 -8.03 2.37
CA LYS A 243 17.98 -7.58 2.08
C LYS A 243 17.73 -7.42 0.58
N LEU A 244 18.70 -6.92 -0.18
CA LEU A 244 18.59 -6.80 -1.64
C LEU A 244 18.54 -8.17 -2.34
N ILE A 245 19.37 -9.11 -1.90
CA ILE A 245 19.41 -10.48 -2.44
C ILE A 245 18.05 -11.17 -2.23
N GLU A 246 17.50 -11.07 -1.03
CA GLU A 246 16.20 -11.63 -0.69
C GLU A 246 15.07 -11.00 -1.53
N ASN A 247 14.95 -9.67 -1.51
CA ASN A 247 13.84 -8.97 -2.18
C ASN A 247 13.92 -9.06 -3.71
N LEU A 248 15.12 -9.00 -4.28
CA LEU A 248 15.32 -9.08 -5.73
C LEU A 248 15.50 -10.52 -6.22
N SER A 249 15.43 -11.51 -5.32
CA SER A 249 15.62 -12.93 -5.65
C SER A 249 16.92 -13.16 -6.44
N ILE A 250 18.03 -12.62 -5.93
CA ILE A 250 19.36 -12.76 -6.55
C ILE A 250 19.91 -14.14 -6.19
N THR A 251 20.31 -14.90 -7.22
CA THR A 251 20.84 -16.26 -7.04
C THR A 251 22.36 -16.32 -7.09
N SER A 252 23.01 -15.22 -7.49
CA SER A 252 24.45 -15.07 -7.56
C SER A 252 25.08 -15.20 -6.16
N LYS A 253 26.17 -15.98 -6.06
CA LYS A 253 26.85 -16.25 -4.79
C LYS A 253 27.99 -15.25 -4.52
N GLU A 254 28.68 -14.83 -5.57
CA GLU A 254 29.83 -13.93 -5.45
C GLU A 254 29.41 -12.47 -5.41
N LEU A 255 30.07 -11.68 -4.56
CA LEU A 255 29.75 -10.28 -4.35
C LEU A 255 29.81 -9.46 -5.65
N PHE A 256 30.77 -9.74 -6.52
CA PHE A 256 30.88 -9.09 -7.83
C PHE A 256 29.61 -9.28 -8.68
N HIS A 257 29.14 -10.53 -8.81
CA HIS A 257 27.92 -10.84 -9.55
C HIS A 257 26.65 -10.30 -8.88
N ILE A 258 26.60 -10.28 -7.55
CA ILE A 258 25.51 -9.65 -6.80
C ILE A 258 25.44 -8.15 -7.12
N LYS A 259 26.58 -7.44 -7.14
CA LYS A 259 26.64 -6.02 -7.51
C LYS A 259 26.14 -5.79 -8.94
N GLU A 260 26.52 -6.64 -9.88
CA GLU A 260 26.05 -6.57 -11.27
C GLU A 260 24.55 -6.84 -11.43
N ASP A 261 23.98 -7.81 -10.68
CA ASP A 261 22.53 -8.02 -10.64
C ASP A 261 21.78 -6.79 -10.09
N ILE A 262 22.28 -6.16 -9.02
CA ILE A 262 21.70 -4.95 -8.43
C ILE A 262 21.81 -3.77 -9.39
N LYS A 263 22.97 -3.60 -10.04
CA LYS A 263 23.23 -2.55 -11.02
C LYS A 263 22.26 -2.65 -12.20
N ARG A 264 22.07 -3.85 -12.76
CA ARG A 264 21.11 -4.11 -13.85
C ARG A 264 19.66 -3.77 -13.45
N ALA A 265 19.28 -4.04 -12.21
CA ALA A 265 17.95 -3.66 -11.71
C ALA A 265 17.80 -2.14 -11.47
N ALA A 266 18.89 -1.45 -11.10
CA ALA A 266 18.88 -0.01 -10.82
C ALA A 266 19.04 0.86 -12.07
N GLU A 267 19.71 0.37 -13.12
CA GLU A 267 20.03 1.13 -14.32
C GLU A 267 18.81 1.77 -15.01
N PRO A 268 17.67 1.07 -15.22
CA PRO A 268 16.48 1.72 -15.76
C PRO A 268 15.95 2.86 -14.87
N LEU A 269 16.11 2.73 -13.55
CA LEU A 269 15.68 3.74 -12.58
C LEU A 269 16.58 4.98 -12.61
N ILE A 270 17.88 4.81 -12.87
CA ILE A 270 18.82 5.90 -13.10
C ILE A 270 18.49 6.60 -14.42
N LYS A 271 18.37 5.83 -15.51
CA LYS A 271 18.09 6.35 -16.86
C LYS A 271 16.79 7.16 -16.93
N LYS A 272 15.77 6.74 -16.19
CA LYS A 272 14.46 7.42 -16.12
C LYS A 272 14.39 8.50 -15.02
N GLY A 273 15.50 8.81 -14.36
CA GLY A 273 15.61 9.91 -13.40
C GLY A 273 14.89 9.69 -12.07
N PHE A 274 14.61 8.44 -11.70
CA PHE A 274 14.15 8.10 -10.35
C PHE A 274 15.33 8.11 -9.36
N LEU A 275 16.45 7.50 -9.76
CA LEU A 275 17.74 7.56 -9.07
C LEU A 275 18.68 8.54 -9.78
N THR A 276 19.63 9.11 -9.04
CA THR A 276 20.78 9.83 -9.62
C THR A 276 21.98 8.90 -9.76
N LYS A 277 22.25 8.07 -8.75
CA LYS A 277 23.32 7.07 -8.76
C LYS A 277 23.07 5.98 -7.71
N ILE A 278 23.90 4.93 -7.78
CA ILE A 278 24.07 3.93 -6.72
C ILE A 278 25.54 3.85 -6.32
N GLU A 279 25.81 3.54 -5.06
CA GLU A 279 27.16 3.33 -4.54
C GLU A 279 27.24 2.03 -3.76
N PHE A 280 28.30 1.26 -4.00
CA PHE A 280 28.51 -0.03 -3.37
C PHE A 280 29.52 0.09 -2.23
N ASN A 281 29.06 -0.15 -1.01
CA ASN A 281 29.90 -0.23 0.17
C ASN A 281 30.24 -1.70 0.50
N LYS A 282 30.99 -1.92 1.58
CA LYS A 282 31.37 -3.27 2.06
C LYS A 282 30.15 -4.14 2.41
N SER A 283 29.17 -3.57 3.11
CA SER A 283 27.99 -4.28 3.63
C SER A 283 26.67 -3.91 2.95
N ASP A 284 26.61 -2.74 2.31
CA ASP A 284 25.37 -2.12 1.86
C ASP A 284 25.51 -1.47 0.49
N VAL A 285 24.36 -1.13 -0.11
CA VAL A 285 24.25 -0.34 -1.33
C VAL A 285 23.52 0.96 -1.01
N GLY A 286 24.15 2.09 -1.31
CA GLY A 286 23.58 3.42 -1.21
C GLY A 286 22.81 3.79 -2.47
N PHE A 287 21.54 4.16 -2.33
CA PHE A 287 20.69 4.65 -3.41
C PHE A 287 20.46 6.15 -3.26
N TYR A 288 20.81 6.92 -4.29
CA TYR A 288 20.66 8.37 -4.32
C TYR A 288 19.48 8.75 -5.20
N PHE A 289 18.57 9.57 -4.66
CA PHE A 289 17.32 9.90 -5.32
C PHE A 289 17.37 11.29 -5.96
N LYS A 290 16.77 11.42 -7.15
CA LYS A 290 16.60 12.74 -7.79
C LYS A 290 15.62 13.63 -7.01
N ARG A 291 14.60 13.02 -6.40
CA ARG A 291 13.60 13.69 -5.55
C ARG A 291 13.16 12.78 -4.42
N ILE A 292 13.03 13.34 -3.22
CA ILE A 292 12.51 12.68 -2.02
C ILE A 292 11.05 13.06 -1.73
N LYS A 293 10.32 12.19 -1.04
CA LYS A 293 8.94 12.45 -0.60
C LYS A 293 8.95 13.42 0.60
N LYS A 294 8.15 14.49 0.52
CA LYS A 294 8.06 15.55 1.57
C LYS A 294 7.18 15.17 2.78
N GLY A 295 6.60 13.97 2.81
CA GLY A 295 5.75 13.49 3.91
C GLY A 295 4.98 12.24 3.51
N LYS A 296 4.42 11.50 4.49
CA LYS A 296 3.67 10.25 4.25
C LYS A 296 2.38 10.55 3.47
N THR A 297 2.41 10.38 2.15
CA THR A 297 1.25 10.36 1.27
C THR A 297 0.55 9.00 1.34
N GLY A 298 -0.76 9.04 1.57
CA GLY A 298 -1.63 7.86 1.64
C GLY A 298 -3.04 8.22 2.12
N LYS A 299 -3.43 9.50 2.13
CA LYS A 299 -4.79 9.89 2.47
C LYS A 299 -5.67 9.61 1.27
N LEU A 300 -6.80 8.94 1.48
CA LEU A 300 -7.95 9.15 0.61
C LEU A 300 -8.30 10.65 0.66
N PRO A 301 -8.53 11.30 -0.49
CA PRO A 301 -9.22 12.57 -0.47
C PRO A 301 -10.55 12.33 0.24
N LYS A 302 -10.75 13.01 1.38
CA LYS A 302 -12.04 13.03 2.07
C LYS A 302 -13.10 13.45 1.08
N SER A 303 -14.30 12.87 1.16
CA SER A 303 -15.40 13.30 0.30
C SER A 303 -15.68 14.79 0.53
N ALA A 304 -16.28 15.46 -0.46
CA ALA A 304 -16.66 16.87 -0.30
C ALA A 304 -17.60 17.06 0.91
N GLU A 305 -18.44 16.07 1.18
CA GLU A 305 -19.36 16.04 2.31
C GLU A 305 -18.64 15.88 3.66
N GLU A 306 -17.66 14.98 3.76
CA GLU A 306 -16.84 14.84 4.97
C GLU A 306 -16.05 16.11 5.28
N LEU A 307 -15.49 16.76 4.25
CA LEU A 307 -14.80 18.05 4.41
C LEU A 307 -15.77 19.17 4.82
N ALA A 308 -17.00 19.15 4.32
CA ALA A 308 -18.03 20.10 4.72
C ALA A 308 -18.42 19.91 6.19
N ILE A 309 -18.61 18.67 6.64
CA ILE A 309 -18.90 18.34 8.04
C ILE A 309 -17.76 18.80 8.96
N GLU A 310 -16.51 18.52 8.59
CA GLU A 310 -15.34 18.94 9.38
C GLU A 310 -15.15 20.46 9.42
N ARG A 311 -15.48 21.16 8.32
CA ARG A 311 -15.49 22.62 8.28
C ARG A 311 -16.62 23.19 9.14
N SER A 312 -17.83 22.62 9.08
CA SER A 312 -18.95 23.00 9.94
C SER A 312 -18.57 22.89 11.41
N LEU A 313 -18.03 21.74 11.80
CA LEU A 313 -17.62 21.50 13.19
C LEU A 313 -16.49 22.44 13.64
N ALA A 314 -15.58 22.81 12.73
CA ALA A 314 -14.55 23.80 13.01
C ALA A 314 -15.13 25.21 13.19
N LEU A 315 -16.12 25.60 12.38
CA LEU A 315 -16.83 26.87 12.52
C LEU A 315 -17.62 26.92 13.82
N GLU A 316 -18.29 25.84 14.21
CA GLU A 316 -18.99 25.74 15.49
C GLU A 316 -18.04 25.90 16.69
N MET A 317 -16.84 25.30 16.63
CA MET A 317 -15.81 25.50 17.65
C MET A 317 -15.32 26.95 17.68
N LEU A 318 -15.10 27.58 16.53
CA LEU A 318 -14.67 28.97 16.42
C LEU A 318 -15.69 29.92 17.03
N GLU A 319 -16.96 29.72 16.72
CA GLU A 319 -18.08 30.52 17.22
C GLU A 319 -18.26 30.35 18.73
N ALA A 320 -18.31 29.10 19.21
CA ALA A 320 -18.50 28.80 20.63
C ALA A 320 -17.36 29.34 21.51
N LEU A 321 -16.13 29.36 21.00
CA LEU A 321 -14.93 29.76 21.75
C LEU A 321 -14.52 31.22 21.51
N GLY A 322 -15.11 31.89 20.51
CA GLY A 322 -14.78 33.27 20.13
C GLY A 322 -13.34 33.45 19.64
N ASP A 323 -12.74 32.41 19.04
CA ASP A 323 -11.31 32.35 18.72
C ASP A 323 -11.04 32.24 17.21
N VAL A 324 -11.44 33.28 16.47
CA VAL A 324 -11.40 33.35 15.00
C VAL A 324 -10.00 33.08 14.42
N LYS A 325 -8.93 33.41 15.14
CA LYS A 325 -7.54 33.28 14.68
C LYS A 325 -7.03 31.84 14.65
N SER A 326 -7.73 30.91 15.31
CA SER A 326 -7.30 29.52 15.47
C SER A 326 -8.02 28.54 14.53
N GLU A 327 -8.61 29.02 13.42
CA GLU A 327 -9.35 28.20 12.44
C GLU A 327 -8.58 26.94 12.02
N ARG A 328 -7.31 27.09 11.64
CA ARG A 328 -6.47 25.95 11.23
C ARG A 328 -6.29 24.91 12.32
N PHE A 329 -6.26 25.35 13.58
CA PHE A 329 -6.16 24.46 14.73
C PHE A 329 -7.49 23.72 14.95
N TYR A 330 -8.63 24.40 14.99
CA TYR A 330 -9.94 23.77 15.17
C TYR A 330 -10.32 22.86 14.01
N PHE A 331 -9.94 23.22 12.79
CA PHE A 331 -10.08 22.32 11.65
C PHE A 331 -9.27 21.03 11.90
N LYS A 332 -8.03 21.13 12.38
CA LYS A 332 -7.23 19.95 12.74
C LYS A 332 -7.85 19.12 13.88
N VAL A 333 -8.51 19.78 14.85
CA VAL A 333 -9.27 19.11 15.92
C VAL A 333 -10.42 18.30 15.32
N ALA A 334 -11.27 18.92 14.49
CA ALA A 334 -12.39 18.26 13.81
C ALA A 334 -11.96 17.05 12.97
N GLN A 335 -10.74 17.08 12.41
CA GLN A 335 -10.19 15.98 11.61
C GLN A 335 -9.67 14.77 12.40
N LEU A 336 -9.39 14.93 13.69
CA LEU A 336 -8.60 13.98 14.47
C LEU A 336 -9.30 13.54 15.75
N VAL A 337 -10.27 14.30 16.23
CA VAL A 337 -10.99 14.04 17.46
C VAL A 337 -12.45 13.68 17.12
N PRO A 338 -12.98 12.57 17.65
CA PRO A 338 -14.40 12.24 17.54
C PRO A 338 -15.31 13.40 17.95
N LYS A 339 -16.38 13.64 17.18
CA LYS A 339 -17.33 14.75 17.38
C LYS A 339 -17.92 14.76 18.79
N GLU A 340 -18.16 13.59 19.38
CA GLU A 340 -18.75 13.44 20.71
C GLU A 340 -17.84 14.01 21.80
N ILE A 341 -16.52 13.87 21.63
CA ILE A 341 -15.52 14.44 22.54
C ILE A 341 -15.45 15.94 22.37
N ILE A 342 -15.52 16.44 21.13
CA ILE A 342 -15.52 17.88 20.85
C ILE A 342 -16.72 18.55 21.52
N TYR A 343 -17.93 18.01 21.34
CA TYR A 343 -19.14 18.54 21.98
C TYR A 343 -19.05 18.47 23.51
N LYS A 344 -18.56 17.36 24.08
CA LYS A 344 -18.31 17.26 25.52
C LYS A 344 -17.38 18.38 26.01
N CYS A 345 -16.29 18.64 25.30
CA CYS A 345 -15.35 19.69 25.67
C CYS A 345 -15.99 21.09 25.58
N LEU A 346 -16.79 21.36 24.55
CA LEU A 346 -17.51 22.63 24.41
C LEU A 346 -18.52 22.85 25.56
N SER A 347 -19.26 21.82 25.97
CA SER A 347 -20.18 21.91 27.12
C SER A 347 -19.44 22.24 28.41
N LEU A 348 -18.31 21.56 28.69
CA LEU A 348 -17.49 21.81 29.88
C LEU A 348 -16.90 23.23 29.89
N VAL A 349 -16.51 23.77 28.73
CA VAL A 349 -16.04 25.16 28.64
C VAL A 349 -17.15 26.15 28.98
N ARG A 350 -18.39 25.85 28.59
CA ARG A 350 -19.56 26.68 28.88
C ARG A 350 -19.83 26.74 30.39
N GLU A 351 -19.84 25.58 31.05
CA GLU A 351 -19.98 25.47 32.51
C GLU A 351 -18.88 26.22 33.27
N VAL A 352 -17.62 26.09 32.84
CA VAL A 352 -16.48 26.78 33.47
C VAL A 352 -16.54 28.30 33.25
N ALA A 353 -17.05 28.75 32.10
CA ALA A 353 -17.22 30.17 31.80
C ALA A 353 -18.36 30.81 32.63
N GLU A 354 -19.37 30.03 33.02
CA GLU A 354 -20.49 30.48 33.86
C GLU A 354 -20.12 30.48 35.36
N THR A 355 -19.23 29.58 35.78
CA THR A 355 -18.93 29.33 37.21
C THR A 355 -17.69 30.09 37.73
N THR A 356 -16.82 30.60 36.85
CA THR A 356 -15.54 31.22 37.26
C THR A 356 -15.21 32.47 36.45
N GLN A 357 -14.63 33.50 37.10
CA GLN A 357 -13.92 34.58 36.41
C GLN A 357 -12.66 34.01 35.72
N VAL A 358 -12.82 33.54 34.49
CA VAL A 358 -11.75 32.89 33.73
C VAL A 358 -10.66 33.90 33.37
N LYS A 359 -9.45 33.77 33.94
CA LYS A 359 -8.27 34.60 33.61
C LYS A 359 -7.63 34.24 32.25
N LYS A 360 -8.01 33.12 31.64
CA LYS A 360 -7.52 32.60 30.34
C LYS A 360 -8.62 32.68 29.28
N SER A 361 -8.27 32.68 27.99
CA SER A 361 -9.26 32.64 26.90
C SER A 361 -10.06 31.33 26.92
N ARG A 362 -11.31 31.35 26.45
CA ARG A 362 -12.16 30.15 26.31
C ARG A 362 -11.49 29.07 25.46
N GLY A 363 -10.78 29.48 24.39
CA GLY A 363 -9.97 28.57 23.58
C GLY A 363 -8.85 27.86 24.36
N ALA A 364 -8.17 28.55 25.27
CA ALA A 364 -7.13 27.92 26.10
C ALA A 364 -7.73 26.89 27.08
N VAL A 365 -8.89 27.20 27.68
CA VAL A 365 -9.63 26.27 28.55
C VAL A 365 -10.08 25.03 27.76
N PHE A 366 -10.60 25.24 26.56
CA PHE A 366 -10.98 24.15 25.64
C PHE A 366 -9.81 23.21 25.34
N VAL A 367 -8.63 23.76 24.99
CA VAL A 367 -7.44 22.97 24.68
C VAL A 367 -6.98 22.14 25.88
N ASP A 368 -7.03 22.71 27.10
CA ASP A 368 -6.65 22.01 28.33
C ASP A 368 -7.61 20.85 28.63
N ILE A 369 -8.92 21.02 28.44
CA ILE A 369 -9.93 19.97 28.61
C ILE A 369 -9.76 18.89 27.53
N LEU A 370 -9.66 19.30 26.26
CA LEU A 370 -9.48 18.42 25.11
C LEU A 370 -8.25 17.53 25.27
N LYS A 371 -7.15 18.08 25.78
CA LYS A 371 -5.91 17.33 26.04
C LYS A 371 -6.12 16.23 27.07
N ARG A 372 -6.86 16.50 28.16
CA ARG A 372 -7.17 15.49 29.19
C ARG A 372 -8.08 14.40 28.65
N GLU A 373 -9.16 14.77 27.95
CA GLU A 373 -10.11 13.81 27.36
C GLU A 373 -9.45 12.92 26.29
N CYS A 374 -8.59 13.49 25.45
CA CYS A 374 -7.83 12.72 24.47
C CYS A 374 -6.84 11.76 25.14
N GLN A 375 -6.18 12.17 26.23
CA GLN A 375 -5.27 11.30 26.99
C GLN A 375 -6.01 10.14 27.65
N GLN A 376 -7.15 10.38 28.29
CA GLN A 376 -7.97 9.34 28.92
C GLN A 376 -8.44 8.27 27.93
N ARG A 377 -8.71 8.67 26.68
CA ARG A 377 -9.18 7.77 25.61
C ARG A 377 -8.09 7.25 24.67
N GLY A 378 -6.81 7.49 25.00
CA GLY A 378 -5.67 7.03 24.19
C GLY A 378 -5.52 7.70 22.82
N ILE A 379 -6.18 8.84 22.58
CA ILE A 379 -6.13 9.59 21.31
C ILE A 379 -4.86 10.44 21.24
N LYS A 380 -3.99 10.16 20.27
CA LYS A 380 -2.71 10.86 20.09
C LYS A 380 -2.88 12.14 19.26
N PHE A 381 -3.39 13.20 19.88
CA PHE A 381 -3.48 14.53 19.26
C PHE A 381 -2.30 15.45 19.62
N PHE A 382 -1.82 15.40 20.87
CA PHE A 382 -0.80 16.32 21.43
C PHE A 382 0.60 15.72 21.64
N SER A 383 0.94 14.59 21.02
CA SER A 383 2.26 13.96 21.25
C SER A 383 3.41 14.74 20.60
N ASN A 384 4.38 15.17 21.43
CA ASN A 384 5.59 15.89 21.06
C ASN A 384 6.39 15.26 19.91
N SER A 385 6.88 16.12 19.02
CA SER A 385 7.76 15.85 17.88
C SER A 385 9.19 15.53 18.33
N LYS A 386 9.42 14.38 18.97
CA LYS A 386 10.74 13.74 19.00
C LYS A 386 10.55 12.23 18.98
N ARG A 387 10.47 11.64 17.78
CA ARG A 387 10.72 10.21 17.60
C ARG A 387 11.97 10.05 16.74
N LYS A 388 13.04 9.55 17.37
CA LYS A 388 14.19 8.96 16.70
C LYS A 388 13.70 7.96 15.65
N ASN A 389 14.24 8.07 14.45
CA ASN A 389 14.08 7.07 13.39
C ASN A 389 14.80 5.78 13.82
N GLU A 390 14.11 4.89 14.51
CA GLU A 390 14.49 3.49 14.56
C GLU A 390 13.72 2.76 13.48
N LEU A 391 14.38 2.59 12.33
CA LEU A 391 14.00 1.65 11.30
C LEU A 391 14.12 0.25 11.90
N LEU A 392 12.98 -0.35 12.26
CA LEU A 392 12.86 -1.76 12.60
C LEU A 392 13.39 -2.60 11.42
N SER A 393 14.55 -3.22 11.62
CA SER A 393 15.13 -4.22 10.74
C SER A 393 14.50 -5.59 11.03
N PRO A 394 14.03 -6.35 10.03
CA PRO A 394 13.83 -7.78 10.20
C PRO A 394 15.22 -8.45 10.25
N ILE A 395 15.53 -9.10 11.36
CA ILE A 395 16.60 -10.09 11.45
C ILE A 395 15.96 -11.42 11.05
N VAL A 396 16.33 -11.94 9.88
CA VAL A 396 15.98 -13.30 9.45
C VAL A 396 17.16 -14.20 9.78
N ASP A 397 17.07 -14.99 10.84
CA ASP A 397 18.01 -16.09 11.06
C ASP A 397 17.52 -17.30 10.26
N ASN A 398 18.27 -17.66 9.22
CA ASN A 398 18.15 -18.94 8.56
C ASN A 398 18.83 -19.98 9.45
N PHE A 399 18.06 -20.63 10.33
CA PHE A 399 18.55 -21.84 10.98
C PHE A 399 18.59 -22.98 9.96
N LEU A 400 19.81 -23.29 9.54
CA LEU A 400 20.20 -24.62 9.11
C LEU A 400 20.17 -25.52 10.35
N GLN A 401 19.09 -26.28 10.49
CA GLN A 401 19.11 -27.64 11.03
C GLN A 401 18.24 -28.50 10.11
#